data_AF-A0A8G2F4C5-F1
#
_entry.id   AF-A0A8G2F4C5-F1
#
_cell.length_a   1.000
_cell.length_b   1.000
_cell.length_c   1.000
_cell.angle_alpha   90.00
_cell.angle_beta   90.00
_cell.angle_gamma   90.00
#
_symmetry.space_group_name_H-M   'P 1'
#
loop_
_entity.id
_entity.type
_entity.pdbx_description
1 polymer ?
#
loop_
_entity_poly.entity_id
_entity_poly.type
_entity_poly.pdbx_seq_one_letter_code
_entity_poly.pdbx_strand_id
1 'polypeptide(L)'
;MIDLELFKDPENQLRIAIDRIKPSLLGMECPIHKRKLRLRSVRFYYDEEYLYAEIWDYCCTEFAEQVANIILEGKMFDKVYIIEGDQKRLCR
;
A
#
# COMPACT_ATOMS: atom_id res chain seq x y z
N MET A 1 -17.87 20.59 13.13
CA MET A 1 -16.95 19.87 14.03
C MET A 1 -16.84 18.48 13.45
N ILE A 2 -15.71 18.16 12.82
CA ILE A 2 -15.48 16.80 12.29
C ILE A 2 -15.06 15.96 13.49
N ASP A 3 -15.84 14.94 13.79
CA ASP A 3 -15.63 14.00 14.89
C ASP A 3 -14.20 13.45 14.84
N LEU A 4 -13.38 13.93 15.78
CA LEU A 4 -12.14 13.32 16.26
C LEU A 4 -12.48 12.02 17.02
N GLU A 5 -13.34 11.16 16.45
CA GLU A 5 -13.43 9.77 16.90
C GLU A 5 -12.19 9.06 16.36
N LEU A 6 -11.11 9.31 17.09
CA LEU A 6 -9.89 8.54 17.24
C LEU A 6 -9.76 7.39 16.24
N PHE A 7 -8.61 7.39 15.58
CA PHE A 7 -7.84 6.20 15.25
C PHE A 7 -7.62 5.36 16.56
N LYS A 8 -8.70 4.79 17.15
CA LYS A 8 -8.77 4.28 18.54
C LYS A 8 -7.85 3.08 18.76
N ASP A 9 -7.53 2.37 17.69
CA ASP A 9 -6.60 1.25 17.69
C ASP A 9 -5.89 1.16 16.31
N PRO A 10 -4.87 2.00 16.10
CA PRO A 10 -4.13 2.11 14.84
C PRO A 10 -3.52 0.78 14.39
N GLU A 11 -3.04 0.02 15.37
CA GLU A 11 -2.31 -1.23 15.17
C GLU A 11 -3.24 -2.33 14.72
N ASN A 12 -4.41 -2.46 15.36
CA ASN A 12 -5.41 -3.41 14.93
C ASN A 12 -5.99 -3.07 13.55
N GLN A 13 -6.21 -1.79 13.25
CA GLN A 13 -6.66 -1.37 11.92
C GLN A 13 -5.62 -1.70 10.84
N LEU A 14 -4.34 -1.41 11.10
CA LEU A 14 -3.25 -1.80 10.20
C LEU A 14 -3.21 -3.31 9.99
N ARG A 15 -3.34 -4.11 11.05
CA ARG A 15 -3.38 -5.57 10.95
C ARG A 15 -4.52 -6.05 10.06
N ILE A 16 -5.74 -5.55 10.29
CA ILE A 16 -6.92 -5.91 9.49
C ILE A 16 -6.72 -5.50 8.02
N ALA A 17 -6.18 -4.30 7.77
CA ALA A 17 -5.90 -3.81 6.42
C ALA A 17 -4.89 -4.71 5.69
N ILE A 18 -3.80 -5.08 6.37
CA ILE A 18 -2.78 -6.00 5.83
C ILE A 18 -3.41 -7.37 5.52
N ASP A 19 -4.17 -7.95 6.45
CA ASP A 19 -4.79 -9.27 6.27
C ASP A 19 -5.78 -9.30 5.10
N ARG A 20 -6.48 -8.18 4.85
CA ARG A 20 -7.40 -8.04 3.71
C ARG A 20 -6.68 -7.84 2.39
N ILE A 21 -5.62 -7.05 2.34
CA ILE A 21 -4.97 -6.70 1.07
C ILE A 21 -3.94 -7.73 0.62
N LYS A 22 -3.28 -8.41 1.57
CA LYS A 22 -2.21 -9.37 1.29
C LYS A 22 -2.64 -10.48 0.33
N PRO A 23 -3.84 -11.08 0.40
CA PRO A 23 -4.32 -12.04 -0.59
C PRO A 23 -4.36 -11.49 -2.02
N SER A 24 -4.74 -10.22 -2.21
CA SER A 24 -4.79 -9.57 -3.53
C SER A 24 -3.41 -9.28 -4.10
N LEU A 25 -2.43 -9.06 -3.23
CA LEU A 25 -1.03 -8.82 -3.60
C LEU A 25 -0.26 -10.13 -3.82
N LEU A 26 -0.69 -11.22 -3.19
CA LEU A 26 -0.06 -12.52 -3.31
C LEU A 26 -0.19 -13.06 -4.74
N GLY A 27 0.94 -13.41 -5.34
CA GLY A 27 0.98 -13.96 -6.70
C GLY A 27 0.82 -12.92 -7.80
N MET A 28 0.73 -11.63 -7.47
CA MET A 28 0.79 -10.56 -8.46
C MET A 28 2.10 -10.65 -9.26
N GLU A 29 1.98 -10.45 -10.56
CA GLU A 29 3.09 -10.51 -11.49
C GLU A 29 3.00 -9.33 -12.45
N CYS A 30 4.15 -8.70 -12.72
CA CYS A 30 4.22 -7.64 -13.71
C CYS A 30 3.79 -8.17 -15.08
N PRO A 31 2.79 -7.54 -15.74
CA PRO A 31 2.28 -8.05 -17.00
C PRO A 31 3.31 -7.99 -18.13
N ILE A 32 4.28 -7.07 -18.05
CA ILE A 32 5.33 -6.81 -19.04
C ILE A 32 6.54 -7.73 -18.80
N HIS A 33 7.11 -7.66 -17.60
CA HIS A 33 8.39 -8.32 -17.29
C HIS A 33 8.23 -9.70 -16.64
N LYS A 34 6.99 -10.13 -16.36
CA LYS A 34 6.67 -11.42 -15.70
C LYS A 34 7.39 -11.63 -14.36
N ARG A 35 7.75 -10.53 -13.69
CA ARG A 35 8.38 -10.55 -12.35
C ARG A 35 7.30 -10.51 -11.29
N LYS A 36 7.38 -11.44 -10.33
CA LYS A 36 6.45 -11.52 -9.20
C LYS A 36 6.69 -10.40 -8.20
N LEU A 37 5.61 -9.83 -7.67
CA LEU A 37 5.67 -8.95 -6.51
C LEU A 37 6.23 -9.74 -5.34
N ARG A 38 7.25 -9.19 -4.68
CA ARG A 38 7.66 -9.70 -3.37
C ARG A 38 6.86 -8.92 -2.35
N LEU A 39 6.17 -9.57 -1.41
CA LEU A 39 5.43 -8.82 -0.38
C LEU A 39 6.34 -7.91 0.45
N ARG A 40 7.61 -8.28 0.60
CA ARG A 40 8.62 -7.41 1.22
C ARG A 40 8.83 -6.10 0.46
N SER A 41 8.38 -6.00 -0.79
CA SER A 41 8.42 -4.80 -1.65
C SER A 41 7.34 -3.78 -1.28
N VAL A 42 6.44 -4.11 -0.35
CA VAL A 42 5.41 -3.21 0.14
C VAL A 42 5.52 -3.09 1.66
N ARG A 43 5.70 -1.87 2.15
CA ARG A 43 5.69 -1.55 3.58
C ARG A 43 4.35 -0.95 3.96
N PHE A 44 3.75 -1.48 5.01
CA PHE A 44 2.55 -0.94 5.60
C PHE A 44 2.86 -0.36 6.97
N TYR A 45 2.34 0.82 7.27
CA TYR A 45 2.50 1.47 8.58
C TYR A 45 1.35 2.45 8.82
N TYR A 46 1.29 3.00 10.03
CA TYR A 46 0.39 4.08 10.37
C TYR A 46 1.14 5.20 11.08
N ASP A 47 0.53 6.39 11.13
CA ASP A 47 0.86 7.45 12.08
C ASP A 47 -0.37 7.81 12.93
N GLU A 48 -0.35 8.97 13.58
CA GLU A 48 -1.45 9.44 14.43
C GLU A 48 -2.73 9.75 13.64
N GLU A 49 -2.66 9.84 12.30
CA GLU A 49 -3.73 10.32 11.45
C GLU A 49 -4.14 9.33 10.34
N TYR A 50 -3.23 8.52 9.80
CA TYR A 50 -3.46 7.78 8.55
C TYR A 50 -2.82 6.39 8.51
N LEU A 51 -3.40 5.52 7.67
CA LEU A 51 -2.81 4.27 7.20
C LEU A 51 -2.05 4.47 5.88
N TYR A 52 -0.83 3.98 5.85
CA TYR A 52 0.10 4.13 4.75
C TYR A 52 0.48 2.80 4.12
N ALA A 53 0.61 2.82 2.79
CA ALA A 53 1.32 1.79 2.04
C ALA A 53 2.43 2.42 1.20
N GLU A 54 3.64 1.89 1.28
CA GLU A 54 4.79 2.30 0.47
C GLU A 54 5.26 1.14 -0.39
N ILE A 55 5.37 1.35 -1.70
CA ILE A 55 5.80 0.35 -2.67
C ILE A 55 7.23 0.71 -3.10
N TRP A 56 8.19 -0.17 -2.82
CA TRP A 56 9.60 -0.04 -3.18
C TRP A 56 10.06 -1.25 -4.02
N ASP A 57 11.30 -1.24 -4.53
CA ASP A 57 11.95 -2.40 -5.20
C ASP A 57 11.02 -3.15 -6.19
N TYR A 58 10.34 -2.39 -7.05
CA TYR A 58 9.44 -2.89 -8.07
C TYR A 58 10.13 -2.96 -9.43
N CYS A 59 9.60 -3.76 -10.36
CA CYS A 59 10.28 -3.98 -11.63
C CYS A 59 10.17 -2.82 -12.64
N CYS A 60 9.03 -2.13 -12.66
CA CYS A 60 8.75 -0.97 -13.51
C CYS A 60 7.59 -0.14 -12.92
N THR A 61 7.52 1.14 -13.29
CA THR A 61 6.54 2.09 -12.73
C THR A 61 5.09 1.67 -12.98
N GLU A 62 4.76 1.15 -14.17
CA GLU A 62 3.42 0.66 -14.49
C GLU A 62 2.98 -0.49 -13.57
N PHE A 63 3.92 -1.35 -13.16
CA PHE A 63 3.61 -2.41 -12.20
C PHE A 63 3.39 -1.86 -10.80
N ALA A 64 4.21 -0.89 -10.37
CA ALA A 64 4.01 -0.22 -9.09
C ALA A 64 2.65 0.48 -9.03
N GLU A 65 2.21 1.10 -10.13
CA GLU A 65 0.88 1.71 -10.24
C GLU A 65 -0.25 0.69 -10.15
N GLN A 66 -0.11 -0.48 -10.77
CA GLN A 66 -1.09 -1.56 -10.61
C GLN A 66 -1.19 -2.05 -9.17
N VAL A 67 -0.05 -2.22 -8.50
CA VAL A 67 -0.01 -2.58 -7.08
C VAL A 67 -0.67 -1.49 -6.23
N ALA A 68 -0.38 -0.21 -6.49
CA ALA A 68 -1.00 0.91 -5.80
C ALA A 68 -2.52 0.95 -5.99
N ASN A 69 -2.99 0.74 -7.22
CA ASN A 69 -4.42 0.72 -7.54
C ASN A 69 -5.15 -0.37 -6.77
N ILE A 70 -4.59 -1.58 -6.68
CA ILE A 70 -5.20 -2.67 -5.89
C ILE A 70 -5.29 -2.31 -4.41
N ILE A 71 -4.26 -1.65 -3.86
CA ILE A 71 -4.26 -1.20 -2.47
C ILE A 71 -5.33 -0.12 -2.25
N LEU A 72 -5.44 0.85 -3.16
CA LEU A 72 -6.46 1.92 -3.12
C LEU A 72 -7.89 1.37 -3.28
N GLU A 73 -8.09 0.40 -4.18
CA GLU A 73 -9.38 -0.29 -4.37
C GLU A 73 -9.82 -1.04 -3.10
N GLY A 74 -8.87 -1.48 -2.29
CA GLY A 74 -9.13 -2.06 -0.97
C GLY A 74 -9.78 -1.08 0.02
N LYS A 75 -9.66 0.24 -0.21
CA LYS A 75 -10.21 1.33 0.64
C LYS A 75 -9.86 1.22 2.12
N MET A 76 -8.72 0.59 2.43
CA MET A 76 -8.23 0.41 3.80
C MET A 76 -7.04 1.31 4.13
N PHE A 77 -6.36 1.84 3.11
CA PHE A 77 -5.20 2.71 3.27
C PHE A 77 -5.55 4.11 2.78
N ASP A 78 -5.25 5.12 3.58
CA ASP A 78 -5.54 6.51 3.27
C ASP A 78 -4.54 7.08 2.28
N LYS A 79 -3.27 6.66 2.38
CA LYS A 79 -2.18 7.16 1.55
C LYS A 79 -1.34 6.02 1.02
N VAL A 80 -1.18 5.97 -0.31
CA VAL A 80 -0.35 4.99 -0.99
C VAL A 80 0.77 5.71 -1.73
N TYR A 81 2.02 5.29 -1.56
CA TYR A 81 3.18 5.90 -2.17
C TYR A 81 3.97 4.89 -2.98
N ILE A 82 4.50 5.33 -4.11
CA ILE A 82 5.51 4.62 -4.89
C ILE A 82 6.86 5.30 -4.65
N ILE A 83 7.87 4.52 -4.27
CA ILE A 83 9.20 5.02 -3.90
C ILE A 83 10.17 4.85 -5.07
N GLU A 84 10.68 5.96 -5.61
CA GLU A 84 11.62 6.03 -6.73
C GLU A 84 12.97 6.58 -6.25
N GLY A 85 13.89 5.68 -5.86
CA GLY A 85 15.13 6.08 -5.21
C GLY A 85 14.84 6.76 -3.87
N ASP A 86 15.21 8.03 -3.74
CA ASP A 86 14.93 8.87 -2.55
C ASP A 86 13.60 9.63 -2.63
N GLN A 87 12.83 9.48 -3.72
CA GLN A 87 11.59 10.23 -3.95
C GLN A 87 10.36 9.41 -3.57
N LYS A 88 9.37 10.05 -2.94
CA LYS A 88 8.04 9.47 -2.67
C LYS A 88 7.00 10.09 -3.60
N ARG A 89 6.34 9.28 -4.42
CA ARG A 89 5.24 9.69 -5.28
C ARG A 89 3.91 9.22 -4.69
N LEU A 90 3.06 10.15 -4.27
CA LEU A 90 1.71 9.84 -3.76
C LEU A 90 0.80 9.39 -4.91
N CYS A 91 0.18 8.22 -4.74
CA CYS A 91 -0.89 7.72 -5.58
C CYS A 91 -2.23 8.28 -5.07
N ARG A 92 -3.07 8.74 -5.98
CA ARG A 92 -4.39 9.34 -5.70
C ARG A 92 -5.47 8.58 -6.45
#